data_AF-A0A0L1KTH8-F1
#
_entry.id   AF-A0A0L1KTH8-F1
#
_cell.length_a   1.000
_cell.length_b   1.000
_cell.length_c   1.000
_cell.angle_alpha   90.00
_cell.angle_beta   90.00
_cell.angle_gamma   90.00
#
_symmetry.space_group_name_H-M   'P 1'
#
loop_
_entity.id
_entity.type
_entity.pdbx_description
1 polymer ?
#
loop_
_entity_poly.entity_id
_entity_poly.type
_entity_poly.pdbx_seq_one_letter_code
_entity_poly.pdbx_strand_id
1 'polypeptide(L)'
;MFSRLLTTATRRMSASYRKIARCPVKGGEKMSTSAMNLFIKGNYKQAAKGNKDSMKVLAALRQKFSGLTSSQLSKYKAVAKSNKQKIDARKAVFKQARTNAYALFLQRNYAKVAKTIECDPAKKVPLVGKALGKQWRALSKAGKQSYAAAALRIRKAAIPKRDSMIAKYSA
;
A
#
# COMPACT_ATOMS: atom_id res chain seq x y z
N MET A 1 -50.41 -1.96 -3.94
CA MET A 1 -49.28 -1.62 -4.85
C MET A 1 -48.18 -0.95 -4.04
N PHE A 2 -47.04 -1.61 -3.83
CA PHE A 2 -45.72 -0.99 -3.58
C PHE A 2 -44.72 -2.14 -3.50
N SER A 3 -44.36 -2.65 -4.68
CA SER A 3 -43.22 -3.54 -4.86
C SER A 3 -41.96 -2.79 -4.43
N ARG A 4 -41.47 -3.08 -3.22
CA ARG A 4 -40.11 -2.72 -2.81
C ARG A 4 -39.17 -3.49 -3.71
N LEU A 5 -38.79 -2.86 -4.83
CA LEU A 5 -37.64 -3.25 -5.63
C LEU A 5 -36.43 -3.21 -4.70
N LEU A 6 -36.11 -4.37 -4.14
CA LEU A 6 -34.78 -4.69 -3.65
C LEU A 6 -33.87 -4.59 -4.88
N THR A 7 -33.43 -3.37 -5.19
CA THR A 7 -32.26 -3.17 -6.03
C THR A 7 -31.11 -3.79 -5.26
N THR A 8 -30.89 -5.08 -5.49
CA THR A 8 -29.61 -5.75 -5.32
C THR A 8 -28.66 -5.14 -6.33
N ALA A 9 -28.34 -3.85 -6.12
CA ALA A 9 -27.12 -3.28 -6.62
C ALA A 9 -26.04 -4.20 -6.06
N THR A 10 -25.55 -5.10 -6.90
CA THR A 10 -24.42 -5.96 -6.60
C THR A 10 -23.38 -5.03 -6.01
N ARG A 11 -23.17 -5.10 -4.69
CA ARG A 11 -22.03 -4.44 -4.07
C ARG A 11 -20.85 -5.12 -4.75
N ARG A 12 -20.34 -4.53 -5.84
CA ARG A 12 -19.10 -4.95 -6.48
C ARG A 12 -18.13 -5.05 -5.33
N MET A 13 -17.76 -6.27 -4.97
CA MET A 13 -16.86 -6.51 -3.86
C MET A 13 -15.63 -5.68 -4.17
N SER A 14 -15.50 -4.55 -3.46
CA SER A 14 -14.46 -3.56 -3.69
C SER A 14 -13.15 -4.33 -3.71
N ALA A 15 -12.52 -4.45 -4.89
CA ALA A 15 -11.26 -5.16 -4.98
C ALA A 15 -10.35 -4.54 -3.94
N SER A 16 -9.88 -5.37 -3.01
CA SER A 16 -9.10 -4.90 -1.86
C SER A 16 -8.03 -3.93 -2.36
N TYR A 17 -7.97 -2.70 -1.84
CA TYR A 17 -6.99 -1.70 -2.29
C TYR A 17 -5.55 -2.25 -2.23
N ARG A 18 -5.30 -3.23 -1.35
CA ARG A 18 -4.02 -3.97 -1.27
C ARG A 18 -3.72 -4.77 -2.53
N LYS A 19 -4.74 -5.36 -3.16
CA LYS A 19 -4.66 -6.06 -4.45
C LYS A 19 -4.42 -5.06 -5.58
N ILE A 20 -5.23 -3.99 -5.67
CA ILE A 20 -5.06 -2.94 -6.69
C ILE A 20 -3.67 -2.29 -6.64
N ALA A 21 -3.16 -2.02 -5.43
CA ALA A 21 -1.83 -1.45 -5.27
C ALA A 21 -0.70 -2.36 -5.79
N ARG A 22 -0.90 -3.69 -5.76
CA ARG A 22 0.13 -4.68 -6.10
C ARG A 22 -0.02 -5.29 -7.49
N CYS A 23 -1.21 -5.30 -8.08
CA CYS A 23 -1.47 -5.88 -9.39
C CYS A 23 -1.38 -4.81 -10.49
N PRO A 24 -0.52 -4.97 -11.51
CA PRO A 24 -0.34 -3.98 -12.56
C PRO A 24 -1.44 -4.03 -13.62
N VAL A 25 -2.28 -5.07 -13.67
CA VAL A 25 -3.43 -5.22 -14.56
C VAL A 25 -4.54 -6.01 -13.85
N LYS A 26 -5.77 -5.92 -14.36
CA LYS A 26 -6.92 -6.70 -13.90
C LYS A 26 -6.60 -8.21 -13.96
N GLY A 27 -6.80 -8.92 -12.86
CA GLY A 27 -6.46 -10.36 -12.76
C GLY A 27 -4.95 -10.68 -12.84
N GLY A 28 -4.09 -9.68 -13.00
CA GLY A 28 -2.66 -9.86 -13.17
C GLY A 28 -1.92 -10.25 -11.90
N GLU A 29 -0.72 -10.78 -12.09
CA GLU A 29 0.15 -11.20 -10.99
C GLU A 29 0.62 -10.02 -10.14
N LYS A 30 0.89 -10.29 -8.86
CA LYS A 30 1.40 -9.28 -7.92
C LYS A 30 2.83 -8.88 -8.28
N MET A 31 3.12 -7.58 -8.28
CA MET A 31 4.47 -7.05 -8.35
C MET A 31 5.26 -7.49 -7.11
N SER A 32 6.41 -8.14 -7.32
CA SER A 32 7.32 -8.50 -6.23
C SER A 32 8.22 -7.31 -5.88
N THR A 33 8.41 -7.08 -4.58
CA THR A 33 9.37 -6.12 -4.02
C THR A 33 10.65 -6.80 -3.52
N SER A 34 10.81 -8.11 -3.76
CA SER A 34 12.00 -8.88 -3.42
C SER A 34 12.72 -9.29 -4.69
N ALA A 35 14.03 -9.05 -4.73
CA ALA A 35 14.90 -9.44 -5.83
C ALA A 35 14.91 -10.96 -6.03
N MET A 36 14.97 -11.74 -4.94
CA MET A 36 14.93 -13.20 -4.98
C MET A 36 13.62 -13.71 -5.59
N ASN A 37 12.48 -13.15 -5.19
CA ASN A 37 11.19 -13.55 -5.75
C ASN A 37 11.07 -13.22 -7.24
N LEU A 38 11.68 -12.12 -7.70
CA LEU A 38 11.75 -11.80 -9.13
C LEU A 38 12.62 -12.80 -9.90
N PHE A 39 13.78 -13.16 -9.33
CA PHE A 39 14.66 -14.19 -9.89
C PHE A 39 13.95 -15.54 -9.97
N ILE A 40 13.38 -16.03 -8.86
CA ILE A 40 12.65 -17.30 -8.81
C ILE A 40 11.55 -17.29 -9.87
N LYS A 41 10.72 -16.24 -9.91
CA LYS A 41 9.62 -16.14 -10.87
C LYS A 41 10.08 -16.24 -12.33
N GLY A 42 11.17 -15.55 -12.68
CA GLY A 42 11.71 -15.59 -14.06
C GLY A 42 12.31 -16.94 -14.45
N ASN A 43 12.78 -17.72 -13.48
CA ASN A 43 13.52 -18.96 -13.73
C ASN A 43 12.73 -20.24 -13.37
N TYR A 44 11.60 -20.13 -12.68
CA TYR A 44 10.85 -21.27 -12.15
C TYR A 44 10.36 -22.21 -13.24
N LYS A 45 9.72 -21.69 -14.30
CA LYS A 45 9.17 -22.53 -15.38
C LYS A 45 10.24 -23.42 -16.02
N GLN A 46 11.44 -22.88 -16.22
CA GLN A 46 12.56 -23.64 -16.78
C GLN A 46 13.13 -24.64 -15.77
N ALA A 47 13.29 -24.23 -14.51
CA ALA A 47 13.84 -25.09 -13.45
C ALA A 47 12.89 -26.23 -13.04
N ALA A 48 11.58 -26.06 -13.25
CA ALA A 48 10.56 -27.07 -12.97
C ALA A 48 10.33 -28.05 -14.12
N LYS A 49 10.99 -27.87 -15.30
CA LYS A 49 10.86 -28.82 -16.41
C LYS A 49 11.38 -30.19 -15.97
N GLY A 50 10.50 -31.19 -15.98
CA GLY A 50 10.83 -32.57 -15.60
C GLY A 50 10.94 -32.83 -14.09
N ASN A 51 10.79 -31.81 -13.23
CA ASN A 51 10.84 -31.97 -11.78
C ASN A 51 9.50 -31.64 -11.13
N LYS A 52 8.83 -32.66 -10.58
CA LYS A 52 7.52 -32.53 -9.91
C LYS A 52 7.63 -31.98 -8.48
N ASP A 53 8.82 -32.00 -7.88
CA ASP A 53 9.06 -31.53 -6.52
C ASP A 53 9.37 -30.02 -6.50
N SER A 54 8.33 -29.23 -6.26
CA SER A 54 8.42 -27.76 -6.22
C SER A 54 9.39 -27.25 -5.16
N MET A 55 9.55 -27.96 -4.03
CA MET A 55 10.42 -27.53 -2.94
C MET A 55 11.89 -27.71 -3.31
N LYS A 56 12.25 -28.80 -3.97
CA LYS A 56 13.60 -29.01 -4.52
C LYS A 56 13.93 -27.96 -5.58
N VAL A 57 12.98 -27.64 -6.48
CA VAL A 57 13.16 -26.59 -7.49
C VAL A 57 13.41 -25.22 -6.83
N LEU A 58 12.62 -24.87 -5.81
CA LEU A 58 12.79 -23.62 -5.07
C LEU A 58 14.12 -23.56 -4.31
N ALA A 59 14.54 -24.65 -3.67
CA ALA A 59 15.83 -24.73 -2.99
C ALA A 59 16.99 -24.51 -3.96
N ALA A 60 16.97 -25.19 -5.11
CA ALA A 60 17.98 -25.02 -6.16
C ALA A 60 18.03 -23.58 -6.68
N LEU A 61 16.87 -22.94 -6.89
CA LEU A 61 16.82 -21.54 -7.32
C LEU A 61 17.35 -20.56 -6.26
N ARG A 62 17.11 -20.83 -4.97
CA ARG A 62 17.69 -20.02 -3.88
C ARG A 62 19.20 -20.10 -3.86
N GLN A 63 19.76 -21.31 -4.03
CA GLN A 63 21.20 -21.53 -4.14
C GLN A 63 21.80 -20.82 -5.37
N LYS A 64 21.12 -20.89 -6.52
CA LYS A 64 21.52 -20.13 -7.71
C LYS A 64 21.47 -18.62 -7.47
N PHE A 65 20.50 -18.12 -6.70
CA PHE A 65 20.38 -16.71 -6.38
C PHE A 65 21.53 -16.21 -5.48
N SER A 66 21.98 -17.00 -4.50
CA SER A 66 23.12 -16.64 -3.65
C SER A 66 24.45 -16.59 -4.39
N GLY A 67 24.58 -17.36 -5.48
CA GLY A 67 25.77 -17.34 -6.35
C GLY A 67 25.76 -16.25 -7.44
N LEU A 68 24.77 -15.36 -7.49
CA LEU A 68 24.71 -14.31 -8.52
C LEU A 68 25.79 -13.25 -8.32
N THR A 69 26.34 -12.77 -9.42
CA THR A 69 27.27 -11.62 -9.39
C THR A 69 26.54 -10.33 -9.01
N SER A 70 27.28 -9.34 -8.50
CA SER A 70 26.74 -8.01 -8.17
C SER A 70 26.00 -7.35 -9.34
N SER A 71 26.49 -7.52 -10.57
CA SER A 71 25.85 -7.00 -11.78
C SER A 71 24.53 -7.70 -12.11
N GLN A 72 24.44 -9.01 -11.94
CA GLN A 72 23.18 -9.74 -12.13
C GLN A 72 22.16 -9.37 -11.04
N LEU A 73 22.63 -9.24 -9.81
CA LEU A 73 21.79 -8.94 -8.65
C LEU A 73 21.26 -7.49 -8.66
N SER A 74 22.02 -6.54 -9.23
CA SER A 74 21.59 -5.15 -9.38
C SER A 74 20.34 -5.01 -10.25
N LYS A 75 20.22 -5.81 -11.32
CA LYS A 75 19.04 -5.84 -12.20
C LYS A 75 17.76 -6.17 -11.41
N TYR A 76 17.79 -7.22 -10.60
CA TYR A 76 16.65 -7.61 -9.77
C TYR A 76 16.35 -6.61 -8.66
N LYS A 77 17.38 -6.03 -8.03
CA LYS A 77 17.22 -4.95 -7.03
C LYS A 77 16.56 -3.72 -7.64
N ALA A 78 16.95 -3.30 -8.84
CA ALA A 78 16.37 -2.15 -9.53
C ALA A 78 14.88 -2.36 -9.81
N VAL A 79 14.50 -3.53 -10.33
CA VAL A 79 13.09 -3.88 -10.58
C VAL A 79 12.30 -3.93 -9.26
N ALA A 80 12.85 -4.55 -8.21
CA ALA A 80 12.22 -4.60 -6.89
C ALA A 80 11.97 -3.21 -6.30
N LYS A 81 12.94 -2.30 -6.43
CA LYS A 81 12.82 -0.89 -6.02
C LYS A 81 11.75 -0.15 -6.81
N SER A 82 11.74 -0.29 -8.14
CA SER A 82 10.73 0.30 -9.01
C SER A 82 9.32 -0.21 -8.66
N ASN A 83 9.16 -1.52 -8.46
CA ASN A 83 7.90 -2.12 -8.03
C ASN A 83 7.43 -1.56 -6.68
N LYS A 84 8.34 -1.43 -5.71
CA LYS A 84 8.03 -0.83 -4.41
C LYS A 84 7.54 0.62 -4.57
N GLN A 85 8.22 1.44 -5.37
CA GLN A 85 7.81 2.82 -5.65
C GLN A 85 6.42 2.87 -6.28
N LYS A 86 6.13 2.03 -7.28
CA LYS A 86 4.80 1.94 -7.91
C LYS A 86 3.72 1.55 -6.90
N ILE A 87 3.98 0.54 -6.07
CA ILE A 87 3.05 0.09 -5.02
C ILE A 87 2.79 1.20 -4.01
N ASP A 88 3.84 1.88 -3.54
CA ASP A 88 3.73 2.91 -2.51
C ASP A 88 3.04 4.17 -3.07
N ALA A 89 3.28 4.54 -4.33
CA ALA A 89 2.55 5.61 -5.02
C ALA A 89 1.05 5.29 -5.15
N ARG A 90 0.70 4.06 -5.53
CA ARG A 90 -0.71 3.62 -5.60
C ARG A 90 -1.37 3.67 -4.22
N LYS A 91 -0.72 3.13 -3.19
CA LYS A 91 -1.21 3.20 -1.80
C LYS A 91 -1.41 4.64 -1.34
N ALA A 92 -0.52 5.56 -1.73
CA ALA A 92 -0.63 6.97 -1.38
C ALA A 92 -1.93 7.57 -1.93
N VAL A 93 -2.30 7.27 -3.18
CA VAL A 93 -3.57 7.71 -3.77
C VAL A 93 -4.76 7.20 -2.97
N PHE A 94 -4.80 5.91 -2.63
CA PHE A 94 -5.88 5.37 -1.79
C PHE A 94 -5.92 6.01 -0.40
N LYS A 95 -4.76 6.28 0.20
CA LYS A 95 -4.68 6.95 1.50
C LYS A 95 -5.21 8.38 1.41
N GLN A 96 -4.84 9.13 0.37
CA GLN A 96 -5.29 10.50 0.12
C GLN A 96 -6.80 10.57 -0.15
N ALA A 97 -7.35 9.63 -0.92
CA ALA A 97 -8.77 9.57 -1.24
C ALA A 97 -9.66 9.26 -0.02
N ARG A 98 -9.08 8.76 1.09
CA ARG A 98 -9.77 8.54 2.37
C ARG A 98 -9.33 9.50 3.48
N THR A 99 -8.47 10.48 3.18
CA THR A 99 -7.97 11.42 4.19
C THR A 99 -9.13 12.27 4.72
N ASN A 100 -9.20 12.39 6.04
CA ASN A 100 -10.08 13.32 6.75
C ASN A 100 -9.25 14.34 7.55
N ALA A 101 -9.92 15.32 8.16
CA ALA A 101 -9.27 16.41 8.90
C ALA A 101 -8.33 15.88 10.00
N TYR A 102 -8.80 14.91 10.79
CA TYR A 102 -8.02 14.33 11.88
C TYR A 102 -6.81 13.54 11.36
N ALA A 103 -6.97 12.71 10.31
CA ALA A 103 -5.88 11.97 9.70
C ALA A 103 -4.80 12.91 9.13
N LEU A 104 -5.21 14.04 8.54
CA LEU A 104 -4.28 15.07 8.06
C LEU A 104 -3.56 15.77 9.21
N PHE A 105 -4.28 16.08 10.30
CA PHE A 105 -3.70 16.61 11.53
C PHE A 105 -2.63 15.67 12.10
N LEU A 106 -2.94 14.39 12.26
CA LEU A 106 -1.98 13.39 12.73
C LEU A 106 -0.75 13.34 11.82
N GLN A 107 -0.94 13.27 10.49
CA GLN A 107 0.18 13.19 9.54
C GLN A 107 1.12 14.39 9.63
N ARG A 108 0.59 15.61 9.81
CA ARG A 108 1.42 16.83 9.88
C ARG A 108 2.14 16.99 11.21
N ASN A 109 1.57 16.49 12.30
CA ASN A 109 2.08 16.75 13.66
C ASN A 109 2.83 15.57 14.27
N TYR A 110 2.72 14.35 13.71
CA TYR A 110 3.31 13.14 14.29
C TYR A 110 4.80 13.27 14.57
N ALA A 111 5.61 13.69 13.59
CA ALA A 111 7.06 13.77 13.77
C ALA A 111 7.47 14.79 14.85
N LYS A 112 6.74 15.91 14.94
CA LYS A 112 6.97 16.95 15.95
C LYS A 112 6.69 16.40 17.36
N VAL A 113 5.54 15.76 17.56
CA VAL A 113 5.16 15.20 18.87
C VAL A 113 5.97 13.95 19.23
N ALA A 114 6.36 13.14 18.24
CA ALA A 114 7.22 12.00 18.48
C ALA A 114 8.60 12.42 18.99
N LYS A 115 9.14 13.58 18.60
CA LYS A 115 10.43 14.04 19.12
C LYS A 115 10.39 14.41 20.60
N THR A 116 9.23 14.80 21.14
CA THR A 116 9.12 15.31 22.52
C THR A 116 8.79 14.25 23.57
N ILE A 117 8.59 12.98 23.17
CA ILE A 117 8.19 11.90 24.08
C ILE A 117 9.35 10.93 24.23
N GLU A 118 10.09 10.97 25.34
CA GLU A 118 11.15 10.01 25.59
C GLU A 118 10.58 8.73 26.23
N CYS A 119 10.66 7.61 25.51
CA CYS A 119 10.19 6.31 25.99
C CYS A 119 10.76 5.18 25.11
N ASP A 120 10.56 3.93 25.55
CA ASP A 120 10.82 2.74 24.74
C ASP A 120 10.18 2.85 23.35
N PRO A 121 10.86 2.47 22.26
CA PRO A 121 10.32 2.54 20.90
C PRO A 121 8.97 1.83 20.75
N ALA A 122 8.77 0.71 21.45
CA ALA A 122 7.52 -0.05 21.45
C ALA A 122 6.33 0.73 22.03
N LYS A 123 6.57 1.62 23.00
CA LYS A 123 5.54 2.45 23.68
C LYS A 123 5.31 3.79 22.99
N LYS A 124 6.17 4.17 22.03
CA LYS A 124 6.17 5.50 21.41
C LYS A 124 4.87 5.83 20.67
N VAL A 125 4.44 4.93 19.77
CA VAL A 125 3.27 5.14 18.91
C VAL A 125 1.99 5.42 19.72
N PRO A 126 1.61 4.59 20.72
CA PRO A 126 0.40 4.85 21.49
C PRO A 126 0.48 6.15 22.31
N LEU A 127 1.66 6.50 22.85
CA LEU A 127 1.84 7.75 23.60
C LEU A 127 1.70 8.99 22.70
N VAL A 128 2.33 8.98 21.53
CA VAL A 128 2.16 10.04 20.51
C VAL A 128 0.69 10.16 20.09
N GLY A 129 0.01 9.03 19.88
CA GLY A 129 -1.41 9.00 19.55
C GLY A 129 -2.29 9.65 20.62
N LYS A 130 -2.05 9.34 21.91
CA LYS A 130 -2.76 9.98 23.03
C LYS A 130 -2.50 11.49 23.08
N ALA A 131 -1.24 11.91 22.93
CA ALA A 131 -0.87 13.32 22.94
C ALA A 131 -1.54 14.10 21.80
N LEU A 132 -1.46 13.60 20.56
CA LEU A 132 -2.12 14.19 19.41
C LEU A 132 -3.66 14.21 19.55
N GLY A 133 -4.25 13.18 20.16
CA GLY A 133 -5.69 13.15 20.44
C GLY A 133 -6.14 14.24 21.43
N LYS A 134 -5.30 14.58 22.42
CA LYS A 134 -5.53 15.73 23.30
C LYS A 134 -5.40 17.06 22.53
N GLN A 135 -4.34 17.22 21.74
CA GLN A 135 -4.13 18.42 20.93
C GLN A 135 -5.26 18.66 19.92
N TRP A 136 -5.77 17.60 19.26
CA TRP A 136 -6.89 17.71 18.34
C TRP A 136 -8.18 18.16 19.05
N ARG A 137 -8.46 17.63 20.25
CA ARG A 137 -9.64 18.02 21.03
C ARG A 137 -9.58 19.49 21.43
N ALA A 138 -8.41 19.95 21.90
CA ALA A 138 -8.14 21.34 22.27
C ALA A 138 -8.09 22.31 21.08
N LEU A 139 -7.98 21.81 19.84
CA LEU A 139 -7.96 22.66 18.65
C LEU A 139 -9.29 23.41 18.49
N SER A 140 -9.19 24.72 18.21
CA SER A 140 -10.34 25.59 17.97
C SER A 140 -11.20 25.11 16.79
N LYS A 141 -12.46 25.56 16.75
CA LYS A 141 -13.37 25.26 15.62
C LYS A 141 -12.77 25.71 14.28
N ALA A 142 -12.24 26.92 14.23
CA ALA A 142 -11.55 27.45 13.05
C ALA A 142 -10.33 26.60 12.66
N GLY A 143 -9.52 26.17 13.63
CA GLY A 143 -8.39 25.28 13.38
C GLY A 143 -8.82 23.94 12.78
N LYS A 144 -9.86 23.30 13.34
CA LYS A 144 -10.43 22.04 12.81
C LYS A 144 -10.98 22.23 11.39
N GLN A 145 -11.65 23.35 11.12
CA GLN A 145 -12.16 23.69 9.78
C GLN A 145 -11.04 23.86 8.74
N SER A 146 -9.91 24.47 9.10
CA SER A 146 -8.74 24.57 8.22
C SER A 146 -8.22 23.19 7.79
N TYR A 147 -8.11 22.24 8.73
CA TYR A 147 -7.76 20.85 8.40
C TYR A 147 -8.81 20.16 7.55
N ALA A 148 -10.10 20.42 7.79
CA ALA A 148 -11.20 19.86 7.00
C ALA A 148 -11.16 20.35 5.55
N ALA A 149 -10.96 21.65 5.33
CA ALA A 149 -10.83 22.24 4.00
C ALA A 149 -9.60 21.67 3.26
N ALA A 150 -8.44 21.59 3.92
CA ALA A 150 -7.23 21.02 3.34
C ALA A 150 -7.39 19.53 3.00
N ALA A 151 -8.00 18.74 3.89
CA ALA A 151 -8.28 17.32 3.66
C ALA A 151 -9.25 17.13 2.51
N LEU A 152 -10.29 17.98 2.41
CA LEU A 152 -11.25 17.95 1.30
C LEU A 152 -10.56 18.18 -0.04
N ARG A 153 -9.67 19.18 -0.13
CA ARG A 153 -8.89 19.47 -1.34
C ARG A 153 -8.04 18.26 -1.78
N ILE A 154 -7.30 17.66 -0.84
CA ILE A 154 -6.50 16.45 -1.09
C ILE A 154 -7.39 15.31 -1.59
N ARG A 155 -8.52 15.09 -0.92
CA ARG A 155 -9.46 14.02 -1.26
C ARG A 155 -10.07 14.22 -2.64
N LYS A 156 -10.55 15.44 -2.97
CA LYS A 156 -11.09 15.79 -4.29
C LYS A 156 -10.08 15.51 -5.41
N ALA A 157 -8.80 15.84 -5.21
CA ALA A 157 -7.76 15.56 -6.19
C ALA A 157 -7.40 14.06 -6.32
N ALA A 158 -7.54 13.29 -5.24
CA ALA A 158 -7.16 11.87 -5.22
C ALA A 158 -8.29 10.92 -5.67
N ILE A 159 -9.56 11.30 -5.51
CA ILE A 159 -10.72 10.48 -5.89
C ILE A 159 -10.68 10.07 -7.37
N PRO A 160 -10.52 10.98 -8.36
CA PRO A 160 -10.48 10.59 -9.77
C PRO A 160 -9.33 9.61 -10.08
N LYS A 161 -8.16 9.82 -9.45
CA LYS A 161 -7.00 8.93 -9.60
C LYS A 161 -7.29 7.55 -9.01
N ARG A 162 -7.92 7.49 -7.83
CA ARG A 162 -8.36 6.25 -7.20
C ARG A 162 -9.35 5.50 -8.10
N ASP A 163 -10.34 6.21 -8.65
CA ASP A 163 -11.40 5.60 -9.43
C ASP A 163 -10.88 5.05 -10.76
N SER A 164 -9.97 5.78 -11.42
CA SER A 164 -9.22 5.28 -12.57
C SER A 164 -8.40 4.01 -12.22
N MET A 165 -7.73 3.99 -11.06
CA MET A 165 -7.02 2.79 -10.60
C MET A 165 -7.97 1.61 -10.32
N ILE A 166 -9.14 1.86 -9.74
CA ILE A 166 -10.16 0.83 -9.51
C ILE A 166 -10.64 0.30 -10.87
N ALA A 167 -11.03 1.17 -11.80
CA ALA A 167 -11.47 0.75 -13.13
C ALA A 167 -10.41 -0.09 -13.87
N LYS A 168 -9.14 0.33 -13.79
CA LYS A 168 -8.03 -0.34 -14.49
C LYS A 168 -7.58 -1.66 -13.86
N TYR A 169 -7.67 -1.79 -12.53
CA TYR A 169 -7.02 -2.88 -11.79
C TYR A 169 -7.96 -3.72 -10.92
N SER A 170 -9.21 -3.29 -10.70
CA SER A 170 -10.22 -4.08 -10.01
C SER A 170 -10.66 -5.23 -10.90
N ALA A 171 -10.50 -6.46 -10.39
CA ALA A 171 -11.11 -7.67 -10.94
C ALA A 171 -12.64 -7.50 -11.01
#